data_AF-A0A1Q6UJH6-F1
#
_entry.id   AF-A0A1Q6UJH6-F1
#
_cell.length_a   1.000
_cell.length_b   1.000
_cell.length_c   1.000
_cell.angle_alpha   90.00
_cell.angle_beta   90.00
_cell.angle_gamma   90.00
#
_symmetry.space_group_name_H-M   'P 1'
#
loop_
_entity.id
_entity.type
_entity.pdbx_description
1 polymer ?
#
loop_
_entity_poly.entity_id
_entity_poly.type
_entity_poly.pdbx_seq_one_letter_code
_entity_poly.pdbx_strand_id
1 'polypeptide(L)'
;MKIVALKFFYALASSKRLAVGLMVYATFLVFVATLAQREIGVAAAQAEYFESFFCVGSLGPLKFPLFGGALVGLAAVVNILASGWRYVSGGLFGFGASVAHMALVLLIVSGALQYFMRVEGSLVLREGMSSDTIVVGAKEGAAGEPVKLPFSVKLADFSVEHWDSSSTPKSFSSRVEFSRGENRSEQVVSMNSPGSFGGWTFYQMSYGDGGRTSVLAAVRNPARLLPWLAVGATFIGMAIMFLPRLFEKGRGGDE
;
A
#
# COMPACT_ATOMS: atom_id res chain seq x y z
N MET A 1 -12.80 6.10 -41.22
CA MET A 1 -13.42 6.57 -39.94
C MET A 1 -12.82 5.91 -38.70
N LYS A 2 -12.78 4.57 -38.59
CA LYS A 2 -12.26 3.85 -37.40
C LYS A 2 -10.80 4.17 -37.03
N ILE A 3 -9.90 4.27 -38.02
CA ILE A 3 -8.47 4.55 -37.78
C ILE A 3 -8.23 5.98 -37.28
N VAL A 4 -9.00 6.96 -37.77
CA VAL A 4 -8.89 8.36 -37.35
C VAL A 4 -9.36 8.53 -35.90
N ALA A 5 -10.49 7.91 -35.55
CA ALA A 5 -10.97 7.88 -34.17
C ALA A 5 -9.95 7.23 -33.22
N LEU A 6 -9.37 6.09 -33.60
CA LEU A 6 -8.38 5.40 -32.78
C LEU A 6 -7.12 6.25 -32.53
N LYS A 7 -6.61 6.93 -33.57
CA LYS A 7 -5.48 7.86 -33.44
C LYS A 7 -5.81 9.04 -32.52
N PHE A 8 -7.02 9.58 -32.62
CA PHE A 8 -7.48 10.66 -31.74
C PHE A 8 -7.53 10.22 -30.28
N PHE A 9 -8.18 9.08 -29.98
CA PHE A 9 -8.26 8.56 -28.61
C PHE A 9 -6.89 8.22 -28.03
N TYR A 10 -6.00 7.64 -28.84
CA TYR A 10 -4.62 7.38 -28.41
C TYR A 10 -3.83 8.67 -28.11
N ALA A 11 -3.99 9.71 -28.94
CA ALA A 11 -3.35 11.01 -28.72
C ALA A 11 -3.87 11.69 -27.44
N LEU A 12 -5.17 11.59 -27.16
CA LEU A 12 -5.77 12.08 -25.93
C LEU A 12 -5.26 11.30 -24.72
N ALA A 13 -5.30 9.96 -24.79
CA ALA A 13 -4.86 9.08 -23.71
C ALA A 13 -3.38 9.26 -23.40
N SER A 14 -2.49 9.44 -24.39
CA SER A 14 -1.04 9.62 -24.18
C SER A 14 -0.60 11.08 -23.94
N SER A 15 -1.55 12.00 -23.72
CA SER A 15 -1.30 13.43 -23.60
C SER A 15 -0.67 13.82 -22.26
N LYS A 16 0.42 14.60 -22.31
CA LYS A 16 1.02 15.23 -21.11
C LYS A 16 0.10 16.24 -20.43
N ARG A 17 -0.80 16.88 -21.18
CA ARG A 17 -1.78 17.83 -20.61
C ARG A 17 -2.80 17.09 -19.76
N LEU A 18 -3.23 15.92 -20.21
CA LEU A 18 -4.11 15.04 -19.44
C LEU A 18 -3.40 14.60 -18.15
N ALA A 19 -2.15 14.16 -18.24
CA ALA A 19 -1.36 13.76 -17.07
C ALA A 19 -1.28 14.87 -16.01
N VAL A 20 -0.90 16.09 -16.41
CA VAL A 20 -0.83 17.24 -15.49
C VAL A 20 -2.21 17.58 -14.91
N GLY A 21 -3.26 17.56 -15.74
CA GLY A 21 -4.62 17.80 -15.27
C GLY A 21 -5.07 16.77 -14.23
N LEU A 22 -4.78 15.48 -14.46
CA LEU A 22 -5.06 14.41 -13.51
C LEU A 22 -4.29 14.58 -12.20
N MET A 23 -3.02 15.00 -12.25
CA MET A 23 -2.22 15.26 -11.04
C MET A 23 -2.76 16.44 -10.23
N VAL A 24 -3.09 17.56 -10.87
CA VAL A 24 -3.68 18.73 -10.21
C VAL A 24 -5.03 18.36 -9.60
N TYR A 25 -5.86 17.63 -10.34
CA TYR A 25 -7.15 17.17 -9.85
C TYR A 25 -7.02 16.18 -8.69
N ALA A 26 -6.07 15.23 -8.76
CA ALA A 26 -5.81 14.29 -7.67
C ALA A 26 -5.39 15.02 -6.38
N THR A 27 -4.52 16.03 -6.47
CA THR A 27 -4.16 16.87 -5.32
C THR A 27 -5.38 17.59 -4.75
N PHE A 28 -6.23 18.16 -5.60
CA PHE A 28 -7.47 18.80 -5.17
C PHE A 28 -8.44 17.82 -4.49
N LEU A 29 -8.61 16.62 -5.07
CA LEU A 29 -9.47 15.58 -4.51
C LEU A 29 -8.98 15.12 -3.13
N VAL A 30 -7.67 14.90 -2.97
CA VAL A 30 -7.05 14.57 -1.67
C VAL A 30 -7.29 15.68 -0.64
N PHE A 31 -7.16 16.93 -1.05
CA PHE A 31 -7.44 18.07 -0.18
C PHE A 31 -8.90 18.07 0.31
N VAL A 32 -9.88 17.94 -0.60
CA VAL A 32 -11.31 17.89 -0.23
C VAL A 32 -11.60 16.68 0.66
N ALA A 33 -11.07 15.50 0.32
CA ALA A 33 -11.25 14.28 1.11
C ALA A 33 -10.68 14.42 2.53
N THR A 34 -9.56 15.14 2.69
CA THR A 34 -8.94 15.39 3.99
C THR A 34 -9.78 16.34 4.85
N LEU A 35 -10.42 17.35 4.24
CA LEU A 35 -11.38 18.20 4.94
C LEU A 35 -12.61 17.40 5.38
N ALA A 36 -13.16 16.56 4.49
CA ALA A 36 -14.31 15.71 4.80
C ALA A 36 -13.99 14.67 5.88
N GLN A 37 -12.77 14.10 5.88
CA GLN A 37 -12.29 13.11 6.83
C GLN A 37 -12.44 13.56 8.30
N ARG A 38 -12.35 14.87 8.58
CA ARG A 38 -12.60 15.41 9.92
C ARG A 38 -14.02 15.10 10.44
N GLU A 39 -15.00 15.10 9.55
CA GLU A 39 -16.42 15.00 9.90
C GLU A 39 -16.95 13.56 9.77
N ILE A 40 -16.57 12.87 8.70
CA ILE A 40 -17.09 11.51 8.40
C ILE A 40 -16.13 10.39 8.83
N GLY A 41 -14.92 10.74 9.25
CA GLY A 41 -13.87 9.78 9.60
C GLY A 41 -13.12 9.22 8.40
N VAL A 42 -12.02 8.50 8.68
CA VAL A 42 -11.07 8.02 7.65
C VAL A 42 -11.70 7.00 6.71
N ALA A 43 -12.42 6.01 7.26
CA ALA A 43 -12.97 4.91 6.47
C ALA A 43 -14.08 5.40 5.52
N ALA A 44 -14.96 6.28 5.98
CA ALA A 44 -16.01 6.83 5.14
C ALA A 44 -15.44 7.77 4.07
N ALA A 45 -14.46 8.61 4.42
CA ALA A 45 -13.78 9.47 3.44
C ALA A 45 -13.06 8.65 2.36
N GLN A 46 -12.46 7.51 2.72
CA GLN A 46 -11.88 6.60 1.75
C GLN A 46 -12.92 6.02 0.79
N ALA A 47 -14.00 5.45 1.32
CA ALA A 47 -15.07 4.88 0.52
C ALA A 47 -15.71 5.92 -0.41
N GLU A 48 -16.00 7.12 0.11
CA GLU A 48 -16.69 8.16 -0.65
C GLU A 48 -15.79 8.82 -1.68
N TYR A 49 -14.56 9.23 -1.34
CA TYR A 49 -13.74 10.04 -2.23
C TYR A 49 -12.75 9.24 -3.06
N PHE A 50 -12.23 8.12 -2.57
CA PHE A 50 -11.15 7.38 -3.24
C PHE A 50 -11.63 6.10 -3.92
N GLU A 51 -12.63 5.40 -3.37
CA GLU A 51 -13.13 4.14 -3.95
C GLU A 51 -14.29 4.34 -4.96
N SER A 52 -14.90 5.52 -4.97
CA SER A 52 -16.01 5.84 -5.88
C SER A 52 -15.52 6.35 -7.25
N PHE A 53 -16.37 6.20 -8.27
CA PHE A 53 -16.17 6.86 -9.57
C PHE A 53 -16.64 8.32 -9.56
N PHE A 54 -17.66 8.61 -8.76
CA PHE A 54 -18.24 9.94 -8.58
C PHE A 54 -18.55 10.13 -7.10
N CYS A 55 -18.26 11.32 -6.59
CA CYS A 55 -18.52 11.68 -5.20
C CYS A 55 -19.05 13.12 -5.11
N VAL A 56 -19.50 13.50 -3.92
CA VAL A 56 -19.96 14.87 -3.65
C VAL A 56 -18.95 15.51 -2.71
N GLY A 57 -18.23 16.51 -3.22
CA GLY A 57 -17.35 17.33 -2.39
C GLY A 57 -18.16 18.27 -1.51
N SER A 58 -17.69 18.48 -0.29
CA SER A 58 -18.24 19.45 0.66
C SER A 58 -17.17 20.46 1.08
N LEU A 59 -17.44 21.75 0.90
CA LEU A 59 -16.64 22.85 1.43
C LEU A 59 -17.55 23.74 2.28
N GLY A 60 -17.63 23.43 3.57
CA GLY A 60 -18.62 24.03 4.47
C GLY A 60 -20.05 23.72 3.98
N PRO A 61 -20.90 24.73 3.71
CA PRO A 61 -22.26 24.50 3.23
C PRO A 61 -22.35 24.15 1.73
N LEU A 62 -21.28 24.37 0.95
CA LEU A 62 -21.31 24.19 -0.50
C LEU A 62 -21.03 22.72 -0.87
N LYS A 63 -21.98 22.10 -1.59
CA LYS A 63 -21.84 20.75 -2.15
C LYS A 63 -21.71 20.81 -3.67
N PHE A 64 -20.80 20.02 -4.22
CA PHE A 64 -20.57 19.99 -5.67
C PHE A 64 -20.15 18.58 -6.14
N PRO A 65 -20.53 18.18 -7.37
CA PRO A 65 -20.16 16.88 -7.90
C PRO A 65 -18.66 16.83 -8.22
N LEU A 66 -18.05 15.69 -7.94
CA LEU A 66 -16.65 15.39 -8.22
C LEU A 66 -16.51 14.03 -8.88
N PHE A 67 -15.45 13.89 -9.67
CA PHE A 67 -14.93 12.59 -10.07
C PHE A 67 -14.16 12.00 -8.89
N GLY A 68 -14.53 10.79 -8.49
CA GLY A 68 -13.89 10.08 -7.39
C GLY A 68 -12.55 9.46 -7.80
N GLY A 69 -11.80 9.01 -6.80
CA GLY A 69 -10.43 8.52 -6.96
C GLY A 69 -10.33 7.30 -7.86
N ALA A 70 -11.34 6.44 -7.92
CA ALA A 70 -11.34 5.27 -8.80
C ALA A 70 -11.33 5.68 -10.28
N LEU A 71 -12.12 6.70 -10.65
CA LEU A 71 -12.16 7.22 -12.02
C LEU A 71 -10.84 7.92 -12.39
N VAL A 72 -10.32 8.77 -11.49
CA VAL A 72 -9.04 9.47 -11.69
C VAL A 72 -7.90 8.49 -11.81
N GLY A 73 -7.85 7.48 -10.94
CA GLY A 73 -6.86 6.41 -10.96
C GLY A 73 -6.92 5.59 -12.23
N LEU A 74 -8.11 5.21 -12.69
CA LEU A 74 -8.29 4.51 -13.96
C LEU A 74 -7.81 5.36 -15.15
N ALA A 75 -8.18 6.65 -15.18
CA ALA A 75 -7.72 7.57 -16.21
C ALA A 75 -6.19 7.73 -16.20
N ALA A 76 -5.57 7.78 -15.02
CA ALA A 76 -4.12 7.83 -14.86
C ALA A 76 -3.45 6.55 -15.37
N VAL A 77 -3.97 5.36 -15.05
CA VAL A 77 -3.46 4.08 -15.56
C VAL A 77 -3.53 4.04 -17.09
N VAL A 78 -4.67 4.41 -17.68
CA VAL A 78 -4.82 4.49 -19.15
C VAL A 78 -3.82 5.48 -19.74
N ASN A 79 -3.62 6.63 -19.09
CA ASN A 79 -2.67 7.64 -19.54
C ASN A 79 -1.22 7.16 -19.50
N ILE A 80 -0.81 6.52 -18.41
CA ILE A 80 0.55 6.00 -18.23
C ILE A 80 0.81 4.84 -19.21
N LEU A 81 -0.13 3.93 -19.40
CA LEU A 81 -0.03 2.84 -20.37
C LEU A 81 0.13 3.38 -21.81
N ALA A 82 -0.74 4.30 -22.22
CA ALA A 82 -0.67 4.90 -23.56
C ALA A 82 0.63 5.70 -23.75
N SER A 83 1.08 6.41 -22.71
CA SER A 83 2.33 7.17 -22.72
C SER A 83 3.55 6.26 -22.78
N GLY A 84 3.59 5.16 -22.01
CA GLY A 84 4.65 4.17 -22.03
C GLY A 84 4.84 3.57 -23.42
N TRP A 85 3.73 3.21 -24.08
CA TRP A 85 3.79 2.69 -25.45
C TRP A 85 4.33 3.70 -26.47
N ARG A 86 4.10 5.00 -26.25
CA ARG A 86 4.54 6.06 -27.17
C ARG A 86 6.06 6.18 -27.27
N TYR A 87 6.78 5.83 -26.21
CA TYR A 87 8.22 6.04 -26.11
C TYR A 87 9.06 4.86 -26.58
N VAL A 88 8.45 3.70 -26.85
CA VAL A 88 9.16 2.47 -27.24
C VAL A 88 10.00 2.68 -28.52
N SER A 89 9.57 3.54 -29.44
CA SER A 89 10.30 3.84 -30.69
C SER A 89 11.46 4.84 -30.53
N GLY A 90 11.75 5.33 -29.32
CA GLY A 90 12.74 6.37 -29.05
C GLY A 90 14.16 5.86 -28.76
N GLY A 91 14.54 4.69 -29.28
CA GLY A 91 15.83 4.05 -28.99
C GLY A 91 15.99 3.67 -27.52
N LEU A 92 17.23 3.63 -27.01
CA LEU A 92 17.53 3.16 -25.66
C LEU A 92 16.90 4.06 -24.57
N PHE A 93 16.91 5.38 -24.80
CA PHE A 93 16.25 6.34 -23.92
C PHE A 93 14.73 6.10 -23.87
N GLY A 94 14.10 5.95 -25.05
CA GLY A 94 12.68 5.69 -25.17
C GLY A 94 12.25 4.36 -24.55
N PHE A 95 13.05 3.31 -24.73
CA PHE A 95 12.85 2.02 -24.08
C PHE A 95 12.95 2.12 -22.56
N GLY A 96 14.00 2.76 -22.02
CA GLY A 96 14.15 3.00 -20.59
C GLY A 96 12.99 3.82 -19.99
N ALA A 97 12.54 4.86 -20.71
CA ALA A 97 11.34 5.62 -20.34
C ALA A 97 10.08 4.74 -20.31
N SER A 98 9.92 3.86 -21.30
CA SER A 98 8.79 2.93 -21.38
C SER A 98 8.79 1.95 -20.21
N VAL A 99 9.94 1.37 -19.88
CA VAL A 99 10.12 0.49 -18.71
C VAL A 99 9.73 1.22 -17.42
N ALA A 100 10.18 2.46 -17.22
CA ALA A 100 9.83 3.24 -16.03
C ALA A 100 8.32 3.53 -15.91
N HIS A 101 7.65 3.84 -17.03
CA HIS A 101 6.19 4.05 -17.02
C HIS A 101 5.43 2.74 -16.78
N MET A 102 5.86 1.62 -17.38
CA MET A 102 5.25 0.31 -17.12
C MET A 102 5.47 -0.14 -15.66
N ALA A 103 6.60 0.20 -15.07
CA ALA A 103 6.87 -0.03 -13.66
C ALA A 103 5.91 0.75 -12.75
N LEU A 104 5.57 1.99 -13.11
CA LEU A 104 4.55 2.77 -12.39
C LEU A 104 3.15 2.13 -12.51
N VAL A 105 2.79 1.60 -13.68
CA VAL A 105 1.53 0.84 -13.82
C VAL A 105 1.54 -0.40 -12.93
N LEU A 106 2.64 -1.16 -12.93
CA LEU A 106 2.80 -2.32 -12.06
C LEU A 106 2.66 -1.93 -10.57
N LEU A 107 3.17 -0.76 -10.16
CA LEU A 107 3.02 -0.25 -8.80
C LEU A 107 1.55 0.01 -8.44
N ILE A 108 0.79 0.66 -9.34
CA ILE A 108 -0.63 0.94 -9.12
C ILE A 108 -1.44 -0.36 -9.08
N VAL A 109 -1.22 -1.26 -10.04
CA VAL A 109 -1.88 -2.57 -10.11
C VAL A 109 -1.55 -3.41 -8.87
N SER A 110 -0.30 -3.36 -8.41
CA SER A 110 0.13 -3.99 -7.17
C SER A 110 -0.64 -3.48 -5.94
N GLY A 111 -0.85 -2.16 -5.83
CA GLY A 111 -1.69 -1.57 -4.78
C GLY A 111 -3.12 -2.11 -4.81
N ALA A 112 -3.73 -2.17 -6.00
CA ALA A 112 -5.07 -2.74 -6.18
C ALA A 112 -5.11 -4.24 -5.81
N LEU A 113 -4.14 -5.05 -6.25
CA LEU A 113 -4.09 -6.47 -5.87
C LEU A 113 -3.94 -6.65 -4.36
N GLN A 114 -3.10 -5.84 -3.71
CA GLN A 114 -2.96 -5.88 -2.26
C GLN A 114 -4.27 -5.52 -1.56
N TYR A 115 -5.00 -4.52 -2.05
CA TYR A 115 -6.31 -4.16 -1.49
C TYR A 115 -7.28 -5.36 -1.48
N PHE A 116 -7.35 -6.12 -2.58
CA PHE A 116 -8.26 -7.27 -2.68
C PHE A 116 -7.74 -8.57 -2.04
N MET A 117 -6.43 -8.76 -2.00
CA MET A 117 -5.82 -10.03 -1.57
C MET A 117 -5.28 -10.01 -0.14
N ARG A 118 -5.10 -8.83 0.47
CA ARG A 118 -4.59 -8.70 1.84
C ARG A 118 -5.69 -9.09 2.82
N VAL A 119 -5.33 -9.95 3.76
CA VAL A 119 -6.16 -10.25 4.94
C VAL A 119 -5.45 -9.67 6.16
N GLU A 120 -6.19 -8.92 6.97
CA GLU A 120 -5.69 -8.29 8.17
C GLU A 120 -6.71 -8.43 9.29
N GLY A 121 -6.27 -8.88 10.46
CA GLY A 121 -7.11 -9.03 11.63
C GLY A 121 -6.33 -8.84 12.93
N SER A 122 -7.08 -8.67 14.01
CA SER A 122 -6.53 -8.56 15.36
C SER A 122 -6.47 -9.93 16.03
N LEU A 123 -5.37 -10.21 16.71
CA LEU A 123 -5.16 -11.37 17.56
C LEU A 123 -4.86 -10.87 18.97
N VAL A 124 -5.80 -11.12 19.88
CA VAL A 124 -5.65 -10.75 21.30
C VAL A 124 -5.30 -12.01 22.08
N LEU A 125 -4.15 -11.99 22.75
CA LEU A 125 -3.64 -13.12 23.52
C LEU A 125 -3.32 -12.69 24.95
N ARG A 126 -3.77 -13.48 25.92
CA ARG A 126 -3.30 -13.39 27.31
C ARG A 126 -2.06 -14.26 27.47
N GLU A 127 -1.16 -13.90 28.38
CA GLU A 127 0.02 -14.70 28.69
C GLU A 127 -0.36 -16.14 29.04
N GLY A 128 0.39 -17.10 28.51
CA GLY A 128 0.14 -18.53 28.62
C GLY A 128 -0.96 -19.08 27.71
N MET A 129 -1.80 -18.22 27.12
CA MET A 129 -2.91 -18.66 26.27
C MET A 129 -2.50 -18.80 24.81
N SER A 130 -3.11 -19.78 24.14
CA SER A 130 -3.01 -20.00 22.71
C SER A 130 -4.32 -19.66 22.00
N SER A 131 -4.23 -19.12 20.80
CA SER A 131 -5.35 -18.97 19.88
C SER A 131 -4.90 -19.30 18.47
N ASP A 132 -5.81 -19.89 17.70
CA ASP A 132 -5.68 -20.11 16.26
C ASP A 132 -6.60 -19.16 15.47
N THR A 133 -7.25 -18.19 16.13
CA THR A 133 -8.32 -17.39 15.54
C THR A 133 -8.01 -15.91 15.66
N ILE A 134 -8.15 -15.20 14.54
CA ILE A 134 -8.04 -13.73 14.46
C ILE A 134 -9.41 -13.13 14.19
N VAL A 135 -9.59 -11.86 14.55
CA VAL A 135 -10.83 -11.12 14.28
C VAL A 135 -10.58 -10.13 13.15
N VAL A 136 -11.24 -10.32 12.01
CA VAL A 136 -11.11 -9.49 10.81
C VAL A 136 -12.28 -8.51 10.70
N GLY A 137 -12.01 -7.28 10.26
CA GLY A 137 -13.08 -6.32 9.95
C GLY A 137 -13.82 -5.75 11.15
N ALA A 138 -13.28 -5.87 12.37
CA ALA A 138 -13.81 -5.17 13.52
C ALA A 138 -13.73 -3.65 13.27
N LYS A 139 -14.89 -2.99 13.21
CA LYS A 139 -15.04 -1.53 13.06
C LYS A 139 -15.73 -0.98 14.31
N GLU A 140 -15.61 0.31 14.57
CA GLU A 140 -16.32 0.96 15.68
C GLU A 140 -17.81 0.58 15.67
N GLY A 141 -18.27 -0.10 16.72
CA GLY A 141 -19.66 -0.52 16.88
C GLY A 141 -20.08 -1.82 16.19
N ALA A 142 -19.19 -2.50 15.45
CA ALA A 142 -19.48 -3.79 14.80
C ALA A 142 -18.48 -4.87 15.21
N ALA A 143 -18.99 -6.01 15.69
CA ALA A 143 -18.17 -7.19 15.95
C ALA A 143 -17.53 -7.67 14.65
N GLY A 144 -16.22 -7.94 14.68
CA GLY A 144 -15.52 -8.50 13.53
C GLY A 144 -15.79 -9.99 13.35
N GLU A 145 -15.42 -10.51 12.19
CA GLU A 145 -15.59 -11.92 11.83
C GLU A 145 -14.39 -12.75 12.31
N PRO A 146 -14.61 -13.87 13.03
CA PRO A 146 -13.53 -14.77 13.43
C PRO A 146 -13.03 -15.57 12.22
N VAL A 147 -11.72 -15.49 11.95
CA VAL A 147 -11.03 -16.23 10.89
C VAL A 147 -9.96 -17.11 11.50
N LYS A 148 -9.99 -18.41 11.18
CA LYS A 148 -8.99 -19.37 11.64
C LYS A 148 -7.69 -19.30 10.85
N LEU A 149 -6.58 -19.30 11.57
CA LEU A 149 -5.22 -19.46 11.08
C LEU A 149 -4.91 -20.95 10.86
N PRO A 150 -4.01 -21.29 9.92
CA PRO A 150 -3.58 -22.67 9.70
C PRO A 150 -2.53 -23.16 10.73
N PHE A 151 -2.43 -22.50 11.88
CA PHE A 151 -1.50 -22.77 12.97
C PHE A 151 -1.98 -22.10 14.27
N SER A 152 -1.49 -22.58 15.41
CA SER A 152 -1.76 -21.98 16.72
C SER A 152 -0.67 -20.98 17.09
N VAL A 153 -1.07 -19.89 17.75
CA VAL A 153 -0.21 -18.81 18.24
C VAL A 153 -0.40 -18.71 19.75
N LYS A 154 0.69 -18.83 20.50
CA LYS A 154 0.68 -18.72 21.96
C LYS A 154 1.53 -17.55 22.42
N LEU A 155 1.02 -16.77 23.38
CA LEU A 155 1.82 -15.77 24.07
C LEU A 155 2.55 -16.44 25.21
N ALA A 156 3.86 -16.63 25.07
CA ALA A 156 4.68 -17.23 26.12
C ALA A 156 4.95 -16.24 27.25
N ASP A 157 5.27 -14.99 26.91
CA ASP A 157 5.64 -13.93 27.85
C ASP A 157 5.42 -12.56 27.21
N PHE A 158 5.01 -11.57 28.00
CA PHE A 158 4.90 -10.18 27.56
C PHE A 158 5.76 -9.29 28.46
N SER A 159 6.52 -8.40 27.83
CA SER A 159 7.45 -7.50 28.53
C SER A 159 7.19 -6.05 28.13
N VAL A 160 7.12 -5.16 29.12
CA VAL A 160 7.03 -3.70 28.95
C VAL A 160 8.22 -3.04 29.62
N GLU A 161 9.00 -2.31 28.83
CA GLU A 161 10.03 -1.42 29.32
C GLU A 161 9.44 -0.02 29.49
N HIS A 162 9.64 0.60 30.65
CA HIS A 162 9.21 1.96 30.95
C HIS A 162 10.41 2.92 30.93
N TRP A 163 10.15 4.21 30.80
CA TRP A 163 11.21 5.21 31.01
C TRP A 163 11.54 5.31 32.50
N ASP A 164 12.82 5.54 32.83
CA ASP A 164 13.32 5.57 34.21
C ASP A 164 12.54 6.52 35.15
N SER A 165 11.92 7.56 34.58
CA SER A 165 11.21 8.63 35.30
C SER A 165 9.71 8.72 35.01
N SER A 166 9.12 7.76 34.28
CA SER A 166 7.69 7.82 33.92
C SER A 166 7.06 6.43 33.78
N SER A 167 5.78 6.31 34.11
CA SER A 167 4.94 5.15 33.77
C SER A 167 4.59 5.07 32.28
N THR A 168 5.18 5.92 31.44
CA THR A 168 5.05 5.84 29.98
C THR A 168 5.85 4.65 29.45
N PRO A 169 5.23 3.72 28.70
CA PRO A 169 5.95 2.62 28.07
C PRO A 169 6.93 3.16 27.02
N LYS A 170 8.19 2.73 27.12
CA LYS A 170 9.26 2.97 26.14
C LYS A 170 9.24 1.93 25.03
N SER A 171 9.08 0.67 25.40
CA SER A 171 9.01 -0.45 24.47
C SER A 171 8.13 -1.55 25.04
N PHE A 172 7.47 -2.31 24.17
CA PHE A 172 6.80 -3.54 24.59
C PHE A 172 7.02 -4.63 23.55
N SER A 173 7.12 -5.85 24.06
CA SER A 173 7.45 -7.04 23.27
C SER A 173 6.67 -8.25 23.74
N SER A 174 6.32 -9.10 22.78
CA SER A 174 5.62 -10.35 22.99
C SER A 174 6.51 -11.49 22.53
N ARG A 175 6.84 -12.41 23.42
CA ARG A 175 7.44 -13.69 23.07
C ARG A 175 6.33 -14.62 22.60
N VAL A 176 6.31 -14.91 21.31
CA VAL A 176 5.24 -15.65 20.65
C VAL A 176 5.75 -17.00 20.16
N GLU A 177 5.05 -18.06 20.54
CA GLU A 177 5.26 -19.41 20.04
C GLU A 177 4.24 -19.73 18.95
N PHE A 178 4.74 -20.03 17.75
CA PHE A 178 3.95 -20.52 16.63
C PHE A 178 4.06 -22.04 16.54
N SER A 179 2.95 -22.73 16.32
CA SER A 179 2.94 -24.19 16.17
C SER A 179 2.03 -24.67 15.04
N ARG A 180 2.60 -25.43 14.11
CA ARG A 180 1.89 -26.13 13.02
C ARG A 180 2.37 -27.58 12.93
N GLY A 181 1.64 -28.51 13.57
CA GLY A 181 2.08 -29.89 13.70
C GLY A 181 3.39 -29.97 14.47
N GLU A 182 4.42 -30.61 13.89
CA GLU A 182 5.76 -30.70 14.49
C GLU A 182 6.58 -29.40 14.37
N ASN A 183 6.21 -28.51 13.44
CA ASN A 183 6.95 -27.28 13.23
C ASN A 183 6.57 -26.25 14.32
N ARG A 184 7.53 -25.93 15.19
CA ARG A 184 7.41 -24.91 16.23
C ARG A 184 8.46 -23.84 16.03
N SER A 185 8.07 -22.58 16.19
CA SER A 185 8.97 -21.44 16.09
C SER A 185 8.63 -20.44 17.19
N GLU A 186 9.62 -20.09 17.98
CA GLU A 186 9.52 -19.02 18.97
C GLU A 186 10.15 -17.75 18.40
N GLN A 187 9.45 -16.63 18.46
CA GLN A 187 9.91 -15.34 17.96
C GLN A 187 9.49 -14.23 18.91
N VAL A 188 10.33 -13.21 19.04
CA VAL A 188 9.98 -11.99 19.79
C VAL A 188 9.40 -10.98 18.80
N VAL A 189 8.14 -10.63 19.03
CA VAL A 189 7.42 -9.60 18.27
C VAL A 189 7.42 -8.32 19.11
N SER A 190 8.07 -7.27 18.63
CA SER A 190 8.16 -5.99 19.35
C SER A 190 7.89 -4.81 18.42
N MET A 191 7.85 -3.59 18.99
CA MET A 191 7.75 -2.36 18.22
C MET A 191 8.87 -2.31 17.17
N ASN A 192 8.51 -2.23 15.88
CA ASN A 192 9.41 -2.26 14.72
C ASN A 192 10.12 -3.60 14.42
N SER A 193 9.86 -4.66 15.18
CA SER A 193 10.38 -6.01 14.89
C SER A 193 9.24 -7.02 14.76
N PRO A 194 8.65 -7.17 13.55
CA PRO A 194 7.55 -8.09 13.34
C PRO A 194 8.01 -9.56 13.30
N GLY A 195 7.16 -10.46 13.79
CA GLY A 195 7.35 -11.91 13.64
C GLY A 195 6.67 -12.43 12.38
N SER A 196 7.16 -13.53 11.81
CA SER A 196 6.51 -14.15 10.65
C SER A 196 6.47 -15.66 10.71
N PHE A 197 5.31 -16.23 10.37
CA PHE A 197 5.11 -17.67 10.37
C PHE A 197 4.00 -18.05 9.40
N GLY A 198 4.19 -19.14 8.64
CA GLY A 198 3.14 -19.70 7.77
C GLY A 198 2.58 -18.75 6.70
N GLY A 199 3.36 -17.75 6.25
CA GLY A 199 2.91 -16.73 5.29
C GLY A 199 2.16 -15.55 5.91
N TRP A 200 2.10 -15.47 7.24
CA TRP A 200 1.56 -14.36 8.00
C TRP A 200 2.68 -13.55 8.66
N THR A 201 2.40 -12.27 8.88
CA THR A 201 3.27 -11.36 9.62
C THR A 201 2.49 -10.79 10.79
N PHE A 202 3.09 -10.83 11.97
CA PHE A 202 2.52 -10.39 13.23
C PHE A 202 3.22 -9.12 13.69
N TYR A 203 2.44 -8.07 13.89
CA TYR A 203 2.91 -6.78 14.36
C TYR A 203 2.41 -6.52 15.77
N GLN A 204 3.28 -6.02 16.63
CA GLN A 204 2.89 -5.57 17.95
C GLN A 204 2.12 -4.26 17.83
N MET A 205 0.82 -4.26 18.15
CA MET A 205 -0.04 -3.07 18.03
C MET A 205 -0.27 -2.37 19.37
N SER A 206 -0.64 -3.14 20.39
CA SER A 206 -0.99 -2.60 21.71
C SER A 206 -0.90 -3.68 22.77
N TYR A 207 -1.23 -3.35 24.00
CA TYR A 207 -1.32 -4.27 25.12
C TYR A 207 -2.39 -3.83 26.12
N GLY A 208 -2.80 -4.74 26.99
CA GLY A 208 -3.86 -4.53 27.98
C GLY A 208 -3.60 -5.29 29.28
N ASP A 209 -4.54 -5.18 30.21
CA ASP A 209 -4.56 -5.90 31.50
C ASP A 209 -3.27 -5.74 32.32
N GLY A 210 -2.71 -4.52 32.35
CA GLY A 210 -1.47 -4.24 33.08
C GLY A 210 -0.24 -4.94 32.50
N GLY A 211 -0.26 -5.27 31.20
CA GLY A 211 0.82 -5.99 30.53
C GLY A 211 0.70 -7.51 30.64
N ARG A 212 -0.53 -8.04 30.69
CA ARG A 212 -0.78 -9.50 30.61
C ARG A 212 -1.46 -9.92 29.32
N THR A 213 -1.84 -8.94 28.50
CA THR A 213 -2.56 -9.15 27.25
C THR A 213 -1.82 -8.42 26.15
N SER A 214 -1.46 -9.14 25.09
CA SER A 214 -0.89 -8.57 23.88
C SER A 214 -1.93 -8.48 22.77
N VAL A 215 -1.94 -7.36 22.06
CA VAL A 215 -2.75 -7.14 20.86
C VAL A 215 -1.81 -7.14 19.66
N LEU A 216 -1.91 -8.19 18.85
CA LEU A 216 -1.13 -8.38 17.65
C LEU A 216 -2.00 -8.11 16.41
N ALA A 217 -1.47 -7.41 15.41
CA ALA A 217 -2.05 -7.41 14.07
C ALA A 217 -1.48 -8.58 13.27
N ALA A 218 -2.35 -9.47 12.79
CA ALA A 218 -2.00 -10.58 11.93
C ALA A 218 -2.33 -10.22 10.47
N VAL A 219 -1.31 -10.22 9.62
CA VAL A 219 -1.41 -9.78 8.23
C VAL A 219 -0.93 -10.87 7.29
N ARG A 220 -1.75 -11.20 6.29
CA ARG A 220 -1.36 -12.04 5.15
C ARG A 220 -1.48 -11.23 3.87
N ASN A 221 -0.35 -11.05 3.18
CA ASN A 221 -0.30 -10.34 1.90
C ASN A 221 0.46 -11.16 0.84
N PRO A 222 -0.25 -11.87 -0.06
CA PRO A 222 0.40 -12.67 -1.10
C PRO A 222 1.06 -11.80 -2.18
N ALA A 223 0.53 -10.59 -2.41
CA ALA A 223 1.01 -9.65 -3.42
C ALA A 223 2.18 -8.78 -2.94
N ARG A 224 2.73 -9.03 -1.74
CA ARG A 224 3.77 -8.20 -1.10
C ARG A 224 5.05 -8.00 -1.92
N LEU A 225 5.35 -8.88 -2.87
CA LEU A 225 6.53 -8.78 -3.73
C LEU A 225 6.35 -7.83 -4.91
N LEU A 226 5.11 -7.61 -5.36
CA LEU A 226 4.84 -6.83 -6.56
C LEU A 226 5.31 -5.36 -6.49
N PRO A 227 5.17 -4.62 -5.35
CA PRO A 227 5.74 -3.28 -5.25
C PRO A 227 7.26 -3.27 -5.40
N TRP A 228 7.95 -4.26 -4.82
CA TRP A 228 9.41 -4.36 -4.93
C TRP A 228 9.87 -4.61 -6.36
N LEU A 229 9.14 -5.44 -7.11
CA LEU A 229 9.40 -5.63 -8.54
C LEU A 229 9.19 -4.34 -9.34
N ALA A 230 8.14 -3.57 -9.03
CA ALA A 230 7.90 -2.27 -9.67
C ALA A 230 9.02 -1.26 -9.37
N VAL A 231 9.46 -1.18 -8.11
CA VAL A 231 10.58 -0.31 -7.71
C VAL A 231 11.85 -0.71 -8.45
N GLY A 232 12.20 -2.02 -8.45
CA GLY A 232 13.35 -2.54 -9.17
C GLY A 232 13.29 -2.24 -10.68
N ALA A 233 12.14 -2.46 -11.31
CA ALA A 233 11.93 -2.15 -12.72
C ALA A 233 12.08 -0.64 -13.02
N THR A 234 11.66 0.22 -12.09
CA THR A 234 11.86 1.68 -12.22
C THR A 234 13.35 2.03 -12.24
N PHE A 235 14.14 1.46 -11.32
CA PHE A 235 15.60 1.63 -11.32
C PHE A 235 16.26 1.10 -12.60
N ILE A 236 15.82 -0.06 -13.10
CA ILE A 236 16.30 -0.60 -14.38
C ILE A 236 15.99 0.36 -15.53
N GLY A 237 14.76 0.88 -15.60
CA GLY A 237 14.37 1.86 -16.62
C GLY A 237 15.23 3.13 -16.58
N MET A 238 15.52 3.64 -15.38
CA MET A 238 16.43 4.78 -15.20
C MET A 238 17.87 4.45 -15.61
N ALA A 239 18.38 3.27 -15.24
CA ALA A 239 19.71 2.83 -15.61
C ALA A 239 19.88 2.75 -17.13
N ILE A 240 18.93 2.15 -17.83
CA ILE A 240 18.89 2.08 -19.31
C ILE A 240 18.91 3.50 -19.91
N MET A 241 18.19 4.44 -19.30
CA MET A 241 18.05 5.80 -19.80
C MET A 241 19.34 6.63 -19.66
N PHE A 242 20.03 6.49 -18.52
CA PHE A 242 21.07 7.43 -18.11
C PHE A 242 22.49 6.85 -18.10
N LEU A 243 22.68 5.55 -17.89
CA LEU A 243 24.04 4.96 -17.89
C LEU A 243 24.79 5.18 -19.22
N PRO A 244 24.18 5.00 -20.41
CA PRO A 244 24.88 5.22 -21.68
C PRO A 244 25.45 6.64 -21.81
N ARG A 245 24.72 7.65 -21.31
CA ARG A 245 25.12 9.06 -21.38
C ARG A 245 26.31 9.40 -20.48
N LEU A 246 26.53 8.63 -19.42
CA LEU A 246 27.71 8.81 -18.56
C LEU A 246 29.00 8.44 -19.30
N PHE A 247 28.94 7.46 -20.19
CA PHE A 247 30.10 6.98 -20.96
C PHE A 247 30.31 7.75 -22.28
N GLU A 248 29.27 8.41 -22.82
CA GLU A 248 29.41 9.28 -24.00
C GLU A 248 30.15 10.59 -23.70
N LYS A 249 29.97 11.16 -22.49
CA LYS A 249 30.59 12.44 -22.11
C LYS A 249 32.12 12.38 -21.99
N GLY A 250 32.71 11.18 -21.90
CA GLY A 250 34.16 10.98 -21.84
C GLY A 250 34.88 10.95 -23.19
N ARG A 251 34.16 11.00 -24.32
CA ARG A 251 34.74 10.87 -25.68
C ARG A 251 34.91 12.19 -26.46
N GLY A 252 34.56 13.33 -25.87
CA GLY A 252 34.59 14.64 -26.54
C GLY A 252 35.64 15.62 -26.01
N GLY A 253 36.67 15.14 -25.31
CA GLY A 253 37.70 15.97 -24.68
C GLY A 253 39.11 15.87 -25.29
N ASP A 254 39.30 15.06 -26.33
CA ASP A 254 40.58 14.89 -27.03
C ASP A 254 40.44 15.32 -28.51
N GLU A 255 40.24 16.62 -28.75
CA GLU A 255 40.56 17.28 -30.04
C GLU A 255 41.09 18.70 -29.79
#